data_AF-A0A7R9DRK0-F1
#
_entry.id   AF-A0A7R9DRK0-F1
#
_cell.length_a   1.000
_cell.length_b   1.000
_cell.length_c   1.000
_cell.angle_alpha   90.00
_cell.angle_beta   90.00
_cell.angle_gamma   90.00
#
_symmetry.space_group_name_H-M   'P 1'
#
loop_
_entity.id
_entity.type
_entity.pdbx_description
1 polymer ?
#
loop_
_entity_poly.entity_id
_entity_poly.type
_entity_poly.pdbx_seq_one_letter_code
_entity_poly.pdbx_strand_id
1 'polypeptide(L)'
;MIVSLILKELPEVEAQLLVKCSPLVRSYTTSLSLYVVGVLRRYQCCLLLSADQTCQVFEGLCKAVKHVTNPGDCSSAERCVLAHLYDLYSTCSLLKSKPHSVEPFANAYPKIRQALYSALQPSSSNHVCNAQFMAEVFSSPRRGGKLETQWTRQLGESPNNRYSFVCNAVVAVCSETDNDRLNDLAILCAELTACCNALSAEWLGERIMS
;
A
#
# COMPACT_ATOMS: atom_id res chain seq x y z
N MET A 1 -19.47 -4.87 14.35
CA MET A 1 -18.25 -5.71 14.21
C MET A 1 -17.12 -5.02 14.97
N ILE A 2 -16.29 -5.71 15.77
CA ILE A 2 -15.25 -5.05 16.60
C ILE A 2 -14.36 -4.11 15.78
N VAL A 3 -14.06 -4.46 14.53
CA VAL A 3 -13.21 -3.66 13.64
C VAL A 3 -13.77 -2.27 13.30
N SER A 4 -15.10 -2.09 13.26
CA SER A 4 -15.68 -0.75 13.00
C SER A 4 -15.54 0.18 14.21
N LEU A 5 -15.52 -0.38 15.42
CA LEU A 5 -15.21 0.36 16.64
C LEU A 5 -13.75 0.80 16.63
N ILE A 6 -12.82 -0.10 16.28
CA ILE A 6 -11.39 0.24 16.18
C ILE A 6 -11.18 1.42 15.21
N LEU A 7 -11.78 1.37 14.01
CA LEU A 7 -11.67 2.46 13.02
C LEU A 7 -12.25 3.79 13.53
N LYS A 8 -13.27 3.76 14.40
CA LYS A 8 -13.87 4.96 14.97
C LYS A 8 -12.94 5.67 15.96
N GLU A 9 -12.16 4.91 16.73
CA GLU A 9 -11.23 5.43 17.72
C GLU A 9 -9.90 5.92 17.12
N LEU A 10 -9.53 5.43 15.93
CA LEU A 10 -8.26 5.78 15.26
C LEU A 10 -7.98 7.29 15.14
N PRO A 11 -8.94 8.15 14.74
CA PRO A 11 -8.69 9.59 14.64
C PRO A 11 -8.35 10.24 15.99
N GLU A 12 -8.94 9.75 17.09
CA GLU A 12 -8.65 10.26 18.43
C GLU A 12 -7.26 9.80 18.88
N VAL A 13 -6.91 8.54 18.66
CA VAL A 13 -5.56 8.01 18.92
C VAL A 13 -4.51 8.81 18.16
N GLU A 14 -4.76 9.09 16.87
CA GLU A 14 -3.85 9.91 16.05
C GLU A 14 -3.69 11.34 16.62
N ALA A 15 -4.79 11.97 17.03
CA ALA A 15 -4.74 13.29 17.65
C ALA A 15 -3.92 13.29 18.95
N GLN A 16 -4.07 12.26 19.79
CA GLN A 16 -3.28 12.13 21.01
C GLN A 16 -1.79 11.89 20.72
N LEU A 17 -1.46 11.08 19.70
CA LEU A 17 -0.07 10.88 19.27
C LEU A 17 0.56 12.18 18.79
N LEU A 18 -0.21 12.99 18.05
CA LEU A 18 0.22 14.29 17.55
C LEU A 18 0.51 15.27 18.70
N VAL A 19 -0.40 15.37 19.67
CA VAL A 19 -0.22 16.22 20.87
C VAL A 19 1.03 15.83 21.66
N LYS A 20 1.38 14.53 21.66
CA LYS A 20 2.56 13.99 22.35
C LYS A 20 3.84 14.04 21.51
N CYS A 21 3.80 14.60 20.28
CA CYS A 21 4.93 14.61 19.34
C CYS A 21 5.55 13.22 19.13
N SER A 22 4.72 12.17 19.14
CA SER A 22 5.20 10.79 19.07
C SER A 22 5.82 10.49 17.70
N PRO A 23 6.91 9.73 17.61
CA PRO A 23 7.42 9.23 16.33
C PRO A 23 6.45 8.24 15.67
N LEU A 24 5.44 7.76 16.39
CA LEU A 24 4.41 6.83 15.92
C LEU A 24 3.25 7.51 15.17
N VAL A 25 3.25 8.84 15.12
CA VAL A 25 2.26 9.62 14.36
C VAL A 25 2.25 9.11 12.91
N ARG A 26 1.04 8.83 12.41
CA ARG A 26 0.73 8.20 11.13
C ARG A 26 1.15 6.74 10.97
N SER A 27 2.32 6.33 11.43
CA SER A 27 2.81 4.96 11.21
C SER A 27 1.96 3.93 11.96
N TYR A 28 1.61 4.21 13.21
CA TYR A 28 0.86 3.28 14.05
C TYR A 28 -0.59 3.12 13.58
N THR A 29 -1.30 4.23 13.39
CA THR A 29 -2.73 4.21 12.99
C THR A 29 -2.93 3.68 11.58
N THR A 30 -2.00 3.95 10.67
CA THR A 30 -2.01 3.37 9.32
C THR A 30 -1.72 1.86 9.36
N SER A 31 -0.74 1.42 10.16
CA SER A 31 -0.46 -0.02 10.33
C SER A 31 -1.65 -0.76 10.94
N LEU A 32 -2.32 -0.15 11.93
CA LEU A 32 -3.53 -0.74 12.52
C LEU A 32 -4.67 -0.79 11.49
N SER A 33 -4.81 0.24 10.65
CA SER A 33 -5.76 0.25 9.54
C SER A 33 -5.48 -0.86 8.52
N LEU A 34 -4.21 -1.16 8.24
CA LEU A 34 -3.82 -2.27 7.38
C LEU A 34 -4.28 -3.62 7.94
N TYR A 35 -4.08 -3.88 9.24
CA TYR A 35 -4.58 -5.11 9.89
C TYR A 35 -6.11 -5.20 9.80
N VAL A 36 -6.81 -4.08 10.05
CA VAL A 36 -8.27 -4.02 9.90
C VAL A 36 -8.70 -4.34 8.47
N VAL A 37 -8.05 -3.77 7.45
CA VAL A 37 -8.32 -4.07 6.04
C VAL A 37 -8.06 -5.54 5.72
N GLY A 38 -7.03 -6.15 6.28
CA GLY A 38 -6.77 -7.59 6.15
C GLY A 38 -7.95 -8.45 6.64
N VAL A 39 -8.50 -8.10 7.81
CA VAL A 39 -9.70 -8.75 8.35
C VAL A 39 -10.92 -8.48 7.46
N LEU A 40 -11.16 -7.23 7.06
CA LEU A 40 -12.31 -6.85 6.24
C LEU A 40 -12.31 -7.57 4.88
N ARG A 41 -11.15 -7.68 4.22
CA ARG A 41 -11.03 -8.43 2.96
C ARG A 41 -11.44 -9.90 3.11
N ARG A 42 -11.11 -10.54 4.24
CA ARG A 42 -11.52 -11.92 4.53
C ARG A 42 -13.04 -12.05 4.74
N TYR A 43 -13.69 -11.03 5.28
CA TYR A 43 -15.13 -11.02 5.60
C TYR A 43 -15.95 -10.09 4.68
N GLN A 44 -15.45 -9.80 3.48
CA GLN A 44 -16.04 -8.82 2.55
C GLN A 44 -17.52 -9.13 2.24
N CYS A 45 -17.84 -10.39 1.95
CA CYS A 45 -19.22 -10.81 1.66
C CYS A 45 -20.15 -10.53 2.83
N CYS A 46 -19.72 -10.79 4.07
CA CYS A 46 -20.50 -10.54 5.28
C CYS A 46 -20.68 -9.04 5.53
N LEU A 47 -19.63 -8.24 5.28
CA LEU A 47 -19.68 -6.80 5.44
C LEU A 47 -20.76 -6.18 4.52
N LEU A 48 -20.80 -6.59 3.25
CA LEU A 48 -21.74 -6.07 2.26
C LEU A 48 -23.21 -6.40 2.55
N LEU A 49 -23.51 -7.38 3.41
CA LEU A 49 -24.87 -7.67 3.87
C LEU A 49 -25.42 -6.57 4.80
N SER A 50 -24.54 -5.75 5.41
CA SER A 50 -24.92 -4.66 6.29
C SER A 50 -24.49 -3.30 5.72
N ALA A 51 -25.45 -2.59 5.14
CA ALA A 51 -25.24 -1.26 4.55
C ALA A 51 -24.69 -0.25 5.56
N ASP A 52 -25.21 -0.27 6.79
CA ASP A 52 -24.78 0.61 7.88
C ASP A 52 -23.32 0.36 8.27
N GLN A 53 -22.95 -0.91 8.49
CA GLN A 53 -21.57 -1.27 8.81
C GLN A 53 -20.61 -0.98 7.66
N THR A 54 -21.02 -1.22 6.42
CA THR A 54 -20.24 -0.88 5.23
C THR A 54 -19.96 0.62 5.16
N CYS A 55 -20.97 1.46 5.41
CA CYS A 55 -20.79 2.92 5.45
C CYS A 55 -19.84 3.34 6.58
N GLN A 56 -20.00 2.80 7.79
CA GLN A 56 -19.12 3.13 8.93
C GLN A 56 -17.67 2.74 8.67
N VAL A 57 -17.44 1.54 8.12
CA VAL A 57 -16.10 1.08 7.75
C VAL A 57 -15.52 1.99 6.67
N PHE A 58 -16.29 2.32 5.64
CA PHE A 58 -15.86 3.19 4.56
C PHE A 58 -15.45 4.58 5.08
N GLU A 59 -16.29 5.21 5.89
CA GLU A 59 -15.99 6.52 6.50
C GLU A 59 -14.77 6.47 7.44
N GLY A 60 -14.65 5.41 8.24
CA GLY A 60 -13.50 5.20 9.12
C GLY A 60 -12.18 5.09 8.36
N LEU A 61 -12.17 4.30 7.29
CA LEU A 61 -11.00 4.14 6.42
C LEU A 61 -10.67 5.44 5.65
N CYS A 62 -11.68 6.16 5.15
CA CYS A 62 -11.46 7.48 4.53
C CYS A 62 -10.78 8.46 5.49
N LYS A 63 -11.16 8.45 6.77
CA LYS A 63 -10.50 9.28 7.80
C LYS A 63 -9.05 8.85 8.07
N ALA A 64 -8.77 7.55 8.02
CA ALA A 64 -7.43 7.01 8.25
C ALA A 64 -6.42 7.42 7.18
N VAL A 65 -6.86 7.62 5.93
CA VAL A 65 -5.99 8.03 4.81
C VAL A 65 -6.25 9.46 4.33
N LYS A 66 -6.92 10.29 5.14
CA LYS A 66 -7.32 11.66 4.75
C LYS A 66 -6.14 12.56 4.37
N HIS A 67 -4.95 12.27 4.86
CA HIS A 67 -3.72 13.00 4.59
C HIS A 67 -3.07 12.62 3.25
N VAL A 68 -3.50 11.52 2.63
CA VAL A 68 -2.96 11.07 1.34
C VAL A 68 -3.59 11.89 0.22
N THR A 69 -2.84 12.82 -0.34
CA THR A 69 -3.28 13.70 -1.43
C THR A 69 -3.01 13.11 -2.81
N ASN A 70 -1.99 12.26 -2.92
CA ASN A 70 -1.57 11.59 -4.14
C ASN A 70 -1.48 10.06 -3.92
N PRO A 71 -2.37 9.25 -4.51
CA PRO A 71 -2.31 7.78 -4.40
C PRO A 71 -1.04 7.14 -4.96
N GLY A 72 -0.25 7.87 -5.77
CA GLY A 72 1.06 7.42 -6.25
C GLY A 72 2.24 7.76 -5.34
N ASP A 73 2.00 8.49 -4.25
CA ASP A 73 3.00 8.87 -3.25
C ASP A 73 2.46 8.55 -1.86
N CYS A 74 2.41 7.25 -1.55
CA CYS A 74 1.90 6.73 -0.30
C CYS A 74 2.71 5.50 0.15
N SER A 75 2.62 5.18 1.43
CA SER A 75 3.17 3.95 2.01
C SER A 75 2.40 2.71 1.51
N SER A 76 3.02 1.54 1.66
CA SER A 76 2.36 0.28 1.30
C SER A 76 1.05 0.05 2.07
N ALA A 77 1.02 0.43 3.35
CA ALA A 77 -0.16 0.31 4.19
C ALA A 77 -1.30 1.24 3.72
N GLU A 78 -1.00 2.50 3.41
CA GLU A 78 -1.96 3.45 2.81
C GLU A 78 -2.48 2.93 1.47
N ARG A 79 -1.59 2.42 0.62
CA ARG A 79 -1.94 1.82 -0.68
C ARG A 79 -2.96 0.70 -0.52
N CYS A 80 -2.77 -0.20 0.45
CA CYS A 80 -3.72 -1.28 0.75
C CYS A 80 -5.09 -0.77 1.21
N VAL A 81 -5.11 0.28 2.05
CA VAL A 81 -6.37 0.92 2.48
C VAL A 81 -7.09 1.57 1.30
N LEU A 82 -6.37 2.34 0.47
CA LEU A 82 -6.91 2.98 -0.74
C LEU A 82 -7.47 1.96 -1.74
N ALA A 83 -6.77 0.86 -1.96
CA ALA A 83 -7.24 -0.24 -2.81
C ALA A 83 -8.54 -0.84 -2.26
N HIS A 84 -8.61 -1.09 -0.95
CA HIS A 84 -9.84 -1.62 -0.35
C HIS A 84 -11.02 -0.64 -0.42
N LEU A 85 -10.77 0.66 -0.22
CA LEU A 85 -11.77 1.71 -0.41
C LEU A 85 -12.27 1.75 -1.86
N TYR A 86 -11.37 1.62 -2.84
CA TYR A 86 -11.71 1.53 -4.26
C TYR A 86 -12.62 0.32 -4.55
N ASP A 87 -12.25 -0.86 -4.04
CA ASP A 87 -13.02 -2.10 -4.22
C ASP A 87 -14.42 -1.97 -3.59
N LEU A 88 -14.52 -1.41 -2.37
CA LEU A 88 -15.81 -1.17 -1.70
C LEU A 88 -16.69 -0.18 -2.48
N TYR A 89 -16.13 0.95 -2.93
CA TYR A 89 -16.88 1.95 -3.66
C TYR A 89 -17.32 1.46 -5.06
N SER A 90 -16.51 0.63 -5.71
CA SER A 90 -16.85 0.07 -7.02
C SER A 90 -17.98 -0.97 -6.92
N THR A 91 -17.99 -1.79 -5.87
CA THR A 91 -18.93 -2.91 -5.68
C THR A 91 -20.21 -2.56 -4.92
N CYS A 92 -20.20 -1.52 -4.07
CA CYS A 92 -21.36 -1.13 -3.25
C CYS A 92 -22.03 0.14 -3.78
N SER A 93 -23.15 -0.02 -4.50
CA SER A 93 -23.93 1.10 -5.05
C SER A 93 -24.51 2.03 -3.98
N LEU A 94 -24.77 1.52 -2.76
CA LEU A 94 -25.31 2.27 -1.64
C LEU A 94 -24.39 3.41 -1.18
N LEU A 95 -23.07 3.25 -1.34
CA LEU A 95 -22.10 4.31 -1.04
C LEU A 95 -22.24 5.50 -2.01
N LYS A 96 -22.69 5.24 -3.24
CA LYS A 96 -22.88 6.28 -4.27
C LYS A 96 -24.14 7.11 -4.04
N SER A 97 -25.10 6.60 -3.26
CA SER A 97 -26.35 7.30 -2.95
C SER A 97 -26.28 8.28 -1.78
N LYS A 98 -25.16 8.34 -1.04
CA LYS A 98 -24.95 9.27 0.08
C LYS A 98 -23.91 10.34 -0.28
N PRO A 99 -24.29 11.44 -0.94
CA PRO A 99 -23.34 12.40 -1.49
C PRO A 99 -22.43 13.04 -0.43
N HIS A 100 -22.96 13.47 0.71
CA HIS A 100 -22.20 14.28 1.67
C HIS A 100 -21.06 13.56 2.41
N SER A 101 -21.11 12.24 2.59
CA SER A 101 -20.03 11.50 3.25
C SER A 101 -18.98 10.94 2.27
N VAL A 102 -19.28 10.93 0.97
CA VAL A 102 -18.46 10.24 -0.05
C VAL A 102 -17.88 11.20 -1.11
N GLU A 103 -18.32 12.46 -1.14
CA GLU A 103 -17.85 13.49 -2.09
C GLU A 103 -16.33 13.66 -2.13
N PRO A 104 -15.58 13.71 -1.00
CA PRO A 104 -14.12 13.80 -1.05
C PRO A 104 -13.49 12.56 -1.72
N PHE A 105 -14.08 11.38 -1.50
CA PHE A 105 -13.59 10.13 -2.07
C PHE A 105 -13.94 9.99 -3.55
N ALA A 106 -15.10 10.51 -3.99
CA ALA A 106 -15.49 10.49 -5.40
C ALA A 106 -14.45 11.18 -6.30
N ASN A 107 -13.81 12.25 -5.81
CA ASN A 107 -12.71 12.93 -6.49
C ASN A 107 -11.38 12.16 -6.47
N ALA A 108 -11.14 11.37 -5.42
CA ALA A 108 -9.95 10.53 -5.29
C ALA A 108 -10.07 9.24 -6.13
N TYR A 109 -11.28 8.72 -6.30
CA TYR A 109 -11.57 7.46 -6.98
C TYR A 109 -10.90 7.30 -8.37
N PRO A 110 -11.01 8.26 -9.33
CA PRO A 110 -10.34 8.13 -10.63
C PRO A 110 -8.80 8.17 -10.50
N LYS A 111 -8.26 8.92 -9.54
CA LYS A 111 -6.80 8.98 -9.29
C LYS A 111 -6.29 7.66 -8.73
N ILE A 112 -7.03 7.05 -7.80
CA ILE A 112 -6.72 5.73 -7.24
C ILE A 112 -6.76 4.67 -8.35
N ARG A 113 -7.79 4.71 -9.21
CA ARG A 113 -7.88 3.81 -10.37
C ARG A 113 -6.64 3.93 -11.26
N GLN A 114 -6.23 5.15 -11.60
CA GLN A 114 -5.07 5.39 -12.46
C GLN A 114 -3.76 4.89 -11.82
N ALA A 115 -3.57 5.17 -10.52
CA ALA A 115 -2.34 4.83 -9.81
C ALA A 115 -2.20 3.34 -9.47
N LEU A 116 -3.31 2.67 -9.12
CA LEU A 116 -3.28 1.31 -8.56
C LEU A 116 -3.82 0.24 -9.51
N TYR A 117 -4.72 0.60 -10.43
CA TYR A 117 -5.46 -0.33 -11.29
C TYR A 117 -5.34 0.00 -12.78
N SER A 118 -4.34 0.79 -13.19
CA SER A 118 -4.03 0.95 -14.61
C SER A 118 -3.63 -0.40 -15.20
N ALA A 119 -4.06 -0.66 -16.45
CA ALA A 119 -3.73 -1.91 -17.12
C ALA A 119 -2.21 -2.01 -17.27
N LEU A 120 -1.62 -3.00 -16.61
CA LEU A 120 -0.19 -3.26 -16.69
C LEU A 120 0.09 -4.10 -17.94
N GLN A 121 1.01 -3.63 -18.76
CA GLN A 121 1.63 -4.46 -19.80
C GLN A 121 2.94 -5.00 -19.24
N PRO A 122 3.27 -6.28 -19.43
CA PRO A 122 4.56 -6.82 -19.02
C PRO A 122 5.68 -6.05 -19.72
N SER A 123 6.69 -5.64 -18.96
CA SER A 123 7.90 -5.07 -19.55
C SER A 123 8.60 -6.15 -20.39
N SER A 124 8.88 -5.86 -21.66
CA SER A 124 9.75 -6.70 -22.50
C SER A 124 11.21 -6.38 -22.15
N SER A 125 11.79 -7.11 -21.20
CA SER A 125 13.11 -6.76 -20.68
C SER A 125 14.22 -7.62 -21.30
N ASN A 126 15.04 -6.98 -22.15
CA ASN A 126 16.40 -7.43 -22.49
C ASN A 126 17.45 -6.81 -21.54
N HIS A 127 17.04 -6.47 -20.32
CA HIS A 127 17.86 -5.73 -19.37
C HIS A 127 18.89 -6.63 -18.68
N VAL A 128 20.07 -6.10 -18.40
CA VAL A 128 21.13 -6.83 -17.70
C VAL A 128 21.00 -6.52 -16.21
N CYS A 129 20.79 -7.57 -15.41
CA CYS A 129 20.68 -7.44 -13.96
C CYS A 129 22.03 -7.02 -13.34
N ASN A 130 22.03 -5.89 -12.64
CA ASN A 130 23.16 -5.48 -11.81
C ASN A 130 23.00 -6.03 -10.38
N ALA A 131 23.74 -7.08 -10.05
CA ALA A 131 23.71 -7.73 -8.73
C ALA A 131 24.15 -6.82 -7.56
N GLN A 132 24.87 -5.72 -7.83
CA GLN A 132 25.29 -4.77 -6.80
C GLN A 132 24.22 -3.70 -6.52
N PHE A 133 23.21 -3.57 -7.39
CA PHE A 133 22.18 -2.56 -7.24
C PHE A 133 21.36 -2.77 -5.96
N MET A 134 21.44 -1.81 -5.04
CA MET A 134 20.76 -1.82 -3.74
C MET A 134 21.08 -3.06 -2.87
N ALA A 135 22.20 -3.75 -3.10
CA ALA A 135 22.58 -4.95 -2.35
C ALA A 135 22.66 -4.71 -0.82
N GLU A 136 23.14 -3.52 -0.40
CA GLU A 136 23.18 -3.12 1.00
C GLU A 136 21.78 -3.03 1.62
N VAL A 137 20.79 -2.58 0.85
CA VAL A 137 19.40 -2.44 1.32
C VAL A 137 18.79 -3.81 1.60
N PHE A 138 19.07 -4.80 0.75
CA PHE A 138 18.65 -6.19 0.97
C PHE A 138 19.43 -6.89 2.08
N SER A 139 20.69 -6.48 2.32
CA SER A 139 21.49 -7.07 3.39
C SER A 139 20.95 -6.71 4.79
N SER A 140 20.40 -5.49 4.94
CA SER A 140 19.86 -4.95 6.19
C SER A 140 18.54 -4.20 5.97
N PRO A 141 17.43 -4.92 5.66
CA PRO A 141 16.12 -4.30 5.45
C PRO A 141 15.65 -3.68 6.77
N ARG A 142 15.37 -2.37 6.77
CA ARG A 142 14.92 -1.67 8.00
C ARG A 142 13.40 -1.82 8.16
N ARG A 143 12.95 -2.28 9.33
CA ARG A 143 11.52 -2.26 9.71
C ARG A 143 11.02 -0.82 9.89
N GLY A 144 9.94 -0.46 9.20
CA GLY A 144 9.09 0.68 9.56
C GLY A 144 9.75 2.07 9.54
N GLY A 145 10.86 2.23 8.82
CA GLY A 145 11.51 3.53 8.62
C GLY A 145 10.93 4.29 7.44
N LYS A 146 11.08 5.63 7.42
CA LYS A 146 10.89 6.40 6.18
C LYS A 146 11.87 5.86 5.15
N LEU A 147 11.35 5.36 4.02
CA LEU A 147 12.18 5.06 2.87
C LEU A 147 13.00 6.30 2.51
N GLU A 148 14.29 6.08 2.23
CA GLU A 148 15.12 7.17 1.76
C GLU A 148 14.62 7.63 0.39
N THR A 149 14.30 8.91 0.26
CA THR A 149 13.84 9.51 -1.00
C THR A 149 14.83 9.25 -2.14
N GLN A 150 16.10 9.02 -1.81
CA GLN A 150 17.14 8.62 -2.74
C GLN A 150 16.85 7.28 -3.43
N TRP A 151 16.34 6.27 -2.72
CA TRP A 151 16.05 4.95 -3.30
C TRP A 151 14.94 5.05 -4.35
N THR A 152 13.87 5.79 -4.05
CA THR A 152 12.78 6.04 -4.99
C THR A 152 13.28 6.78 -6.24
N ARG A 153 14.20 7.74 -6.09
CA ARG A 153 14.83 8.43 -7.22
C ARG A 153 15.64 7.48 -8.08
N GLN A 154 16.53 6.68 -7.48
CA GLN A 154 17.36 5.70 -8.20
C GLN A 154 16.52 4.67 -8.97
N LEU A 155 15.40 4.21 -8.41
CA LEU A 155 14.45 3.33 -9.10
C LEU A 155 13.73 4.04 -10.26
N GLY A 156 13.43 5.33 -10.10
CA GLY A 156 12.82 6.16 -11.14
C GLY A 156 13.75 6.47 -12.32
N GLU A 157 15.07 6.50 -12.09
CA GLU A 157 16.07 6.94 -13.08
C GLU A 157 16.09 6.10 -14.35
N SER A 158 15.99 4.76 -14.26
CA SER A 158 16.03 3.91 -15.44
C SER A 158 15.21 2.61 -15.31
N PRO A 159 14.68 2.06 -16.42
CA PRO A 159 14.09 0.72 -16.45
C PRO A 159 15.07 -0.38 -15.98
N ASN A 160 16.36 -0.24 -16.29
CA ASN A 160 17.38 -1.20 -15.90
C ASN A 160 17.58 -1.28 -14.38
N ASN A 161 17.45 -0.15 -13.67
CA ASN A 161 17.50 -0.11 -12.20
C ASN A 161 16.31 -0.85 -11.59
N ARG A 162 15.12 -0.64 -12.14
CA ARG A 162 13.91 -1.35 -11.70
C ARG A 162 14.03 -2.86 -11.94
N TYR A 163 14.48 -3.26 -13.13
CA TYR A 163 14.74 -4.67 -13.43
C TYR A 163 15.75 -5.28 -12.46
N SER A 164 16.89 -4.61 -12.23
CA SER A 164 17.92 -5.09 -11.30
C SER A 164 17.40 -5.20 -9.86
N PHE A 165 16.55 -4.26 -9.43
CA PHE A 165 15.90 -4.33 -8.12
C PHE A 165 15.00 -5.56 -7.98
N VAL A 166 14.15 -5.83 -8.96
CA VAL A 166 13.22 -6.97 -8.95
C VAL A 166 14.01 -8.28 -8.92
N CYS A 167 15.02 -8.43 -9.78
CA CYS A 167 15.91 -9.59 -9.79
C CYS A 167 16.59 -9.81 -8.44
N ASN A 168 17.21 -8.76 -7.88
CA ASN A 168 17.92 -8.85 -6.61
C ASN A 168 16.97 -9.14 -5.45
N ALA A 169 15.75 -8.61 -5.48
CA ALA A 169 14.72 -8.92 -4.49
C ALA A 169 14.29 -10.39 -4.54
N VAL A 170 14.05 -10.94 -5.74
CA VAL A 170 13.72 -12.35 -5.92
C VAL A 170 14.85 -13.24 -5.40
N VAL A 171 16.10 -12.95 -5.76
CA VAL A 171 17.27 -13.68 -5.27
C VAL A 171 17.38 -13.61 -3.75
N ALA A 172 17.21 -12.42 -3.16
CA ALA A 172 17.29 -12.22 -1.72
C ALA A 172 16.20 -13.02 -0.98
N VAL A 173 14.96 -12.98 -1.46
CA VAL A 173 13.83 -13.73 -0.88
C VAL A 173 14.05 -15.24 -1.03
N CYS A 174 14.49 -15.72 -2.19
CA CYS A 174 14.73 -17.15 -2.41
C CYS A 174 15.92 -17.70 -1.60
N SER A 175 16.87 -16.84 -1.22
CA SER A 175 18.04 -17.23 -0.44
C SER A 175 17.81 -17.14 1.07
N GLU A 176 16.73 -16.50 1.51
CA GLU A 176 16.46 -16.25 2.91
C GLU A 176 15.65 -17.39 3.54
N THR A 177 16.02 -17.76 4.77
CA THR A 177 15.36 -18.84 5.53
C THR A 177 14.75 -18.36 6.83
N ASP A 178 15.19 -17.21 7.32
CA ASP A 178 14.63 -16.59 8.51
C ASP A 178 13.30 -15.89 8.20
N ASN A 179 12.23 -16.27 8.90
CA ASN A 179 10.88 -15.74 8.66
C ASN A 179 10.77 -14.25 8.96
N ASP A 180 11.48 -13.78 10.00
CA ASP A 180 11.48 -12.38 10.39
C ASP A 180 12.14 -11.51 9.32
N ARG A 181 13.27 -11.98 8.78
CA ARG A 181 13.99 -11.33 7.69
C ARG A 181 13.24 -11.39 6.36
N LEU A 182 12.59 -12.51 6.04
CA LEU A 182 11.69 -12.63 4.89
C LEU A 182 10.56 -11.60 4.95
N ASN A 183 9.95 -11.43 6.14
CA ASN A 183 8.90 -10.43 6.33
C ASN A 183 9.43 -9.00 6.12
N ASP A 184 10.66 -8.72 6.58
CA ASP A 184 11.28 -7.40 6.40
C ASP A 184 11.59 -7.09 4.93
N LEU A 185 12.07 -8.10 4.18
CA LEU A 185 12.25 -8.01 2.74
C LEU A 185 10.93 -7.78 2.01
N ALA A 186 9.87 -8.49 2.40
CA ALA A 186 8.54 -8.33 1.82
C ALA A 186 7.98 -6.92 2.05
N ILE A 187 8.12 -6.39 3.28
CA ILE A 187 7.72 -5.02 3.63
C ILE A 187 8.52 -4.01 2.80
N LEU A 188 9.84 -4.16 2.70
CA LEU A 188 10.68 -3.29 1.88
C LEU A 188 10.22 -3.25 0.42
N CYS A 189 9.98 -4.41 -0.18
CA CYS A 189 9.51 -4.52 -1.57
C CYS A 189 8.14 -3.86 -1.75
N ALA A 190 7.23 -4.05 -0.79
CA ALA A 190 5.91 -3.44 -0.81
C ALA A 190 5.98 -1.91 -0.71
N GLU A 191 6.83 -1.37 0.18
CA GLU A 191 7.03 0.07 0.35
C GLU A 191 7.63 0.70 -0.92
N LEU A 192 8.69 0.11 -1.48
CA LEU A 192 9.31 0.65 -2.70
C LEU A 192 8.37 0.57 -3.91
N THR A 193 7.55 -0.47 -4.00
CA THR A 193 6.51 -0.59 -5.04
C THR A 193 5.40 0.46 -4.84
N ALA A 194 5.06 0.80 -3.60
CA ALA A 194 4.08 1.85 -3.32
C ALA A 194 4.58 3.24 -3.72
N CYS A 195 5.87 3.53 -3.51
CA CYS A 195 6.51 4.78 -3.92
C CYS A 195 6.90 4.84 -5.41
N CYS A 196 7.03 3.70 -6.09
CA CYS A 196 7.40 3.61 -7.50
C CYS A 196 6.45 2.69 -8.26
N ASN A 197 5.31 3.24 -8.71
CA ASN A 197 4.27 2.48 -9.43
C ASN A 197 4.80 1.71 -10.65
N ALA A 198 5.84 2.23 -11.31
CA ALA A 198 6.47 1.59 -12.47
C ALA A 198 7.04 0.20 -12.16
N LEU A 199 7.38 -0.10 -10.89
CA LEU A 199 7.80 -1.44 -10.47
C LEU A 199 6.70 -2.49 -10.69
N SER A 200 5.42 -2.11 -10.63
CA SER A 200 4.30 -3.05 -10.79
C SER A 200 4.35 -3.79 -12.13
N ALA A 201 4.80 -3.13 -13.20
CA ALA A 201 4.94 -3.74 -14.52
C ALA A 201 6.17 -4.67 -14.60
N GLU A 202 7.27 -4.33 -13.92
CA GLU A 202 8.49 -5.13 -13.88
C GLU A 202 8.29 -6.44 -13.10
N TRP A 203 7.57 -6.39 -11.96
CA TRP A 203 7.17 -7.59 -11.20
C TRP A 203 6.35 -8.59 -12.04
N LEU A 204 5.57 -8.09 -13.01
CA LEU A 204 4.80 -8.94 -13.93
C LEU A 204 5.66 -9.48 -15.08
N GLY A 205 6.64 -8.70 -15.56
CA GLY A 205 7.55 -9.08 -16.63
C GLY A 205 8.44 -10.28 -16.26
N GLU A 206 9.00 -10.31 -15.05
CA GLU A 206 9.83 -11.44 -14.60
C GLU A 206 9.06 -12.77 -14.55
N ARG A 207 7.76 -12.71 -14.23
CA ARG A 207 6.91 -13.90 -14.13
C ARG A 207 6.66 -14.60 -15.48
N ILE A 208 6.98 -13.94 -16.59
CA ILE A 208 6.82 -14.45 -17.96
C ILE A 208 8.13 -15.03 -18.51
N MET A 209 9.28 -14.74 -17.88
CA MET A 209 10.60 -15.20 -18.34
C MET A 209 11.19 -16.39 -17.55
N SER A 210 10.49 -16.90 -16.52
CA SER A 210 10.82 -18.18 -15.84
C SER A 210 9.99 -19.33 -16.40
#